data_AF-Q7U578-F1
#
_entry.id   AF-Q7U578-F1
#
_cell.length_a   1.000
_cell.length_b   1.000
_cell.length_c   1.000
_cell.angle_alpha   90.00
_cell.angle_beta   90.00
_cell.angle_gamma   90.00
#
_symmetry.space_group_name_H-M   'P 1'
#
loop_
_entity.id
_entity.type
_entity.pdbx_description
1 polymer ?
#
loop_
_entity_poly.entity_id
_entity_poly.type
_entity_poly.pdbx_seq_one_letter_code
_entity_poly.pdbx_strand_id
1 'polypeptide(L)'
;MSASLSSAGPIWGSDASISADGCFRWWLTRRWRHGGRVLIFLGLNPSRADAERDDPTLRRLIGFAGDWGYDALVVVNLFARISASPSVLRRCCDPIGLDADAALLRWCQLWAHQEAWALWCGWGNGGGRFDRAQQVMDLLKPVVQQRAERFPLAPGTQAIGLTRSGQPRHPLYAPRGCLLKPFRWASTDAIGHPEETPSVSVQH
;
A
#
# COMPACT_ATOMS: atom_id res chain seq x y z
N MET A 1 -5.92 35.80 -17.09
CA MET A 1 -6.15 35.63 -15.64
C MET A 1 -6.59 34.20 -15.41
N SER A 2 -5.69 33.37 -14.88
CA SER A 2 -5.92 31.92 -14.72
C SER A 2 -6.80 31.69 -13.51
N ALA A 3 -7.99 31.11 -13.73
CA ALA A 3 -8.85 30.66 -12.65
C ALA A 3 -8.18 29.46 -11.98
N SER A 4 -7.71 29.65 -10.76
CA SER A 4 -7.31 28.56 -9.86
C SER A 4 -8.55 27.71 -9.57
N LEU A 5 -8.70 26.62 -10.32
CA LEU A 5 -9.63 25.55 -9.97
C LEU A 5 -9.16 24.96 -8.65
N SER A 6 -9.78 25.44 -7.57
CA SER A 6 -9.75 24.76 -6.28
C SER A 6 -10.44 23.42 -6.49
N SER A 7 -9.67 22.37 -6.78
CA SER A 7 -10.22 21.02 -6.74
C SER A 7 -10.57 20.78 -5.27
N ALA A 8 -11.86 20.77 -4.97
CA ALA A 8 -12.35 20.33 -3.68
C ALA A 8 -11.97 18.86 -3.56
N GLY A 9 -10.79 18.61 -2.96
CA GLY A 9 -10.34 17.27 -2.64
C GLY A 9 -11.38 16.58 -1.77
N PRO A 10 -11.40 15.24 -1.75
CA PRO A 10 -12.42 14.48 -1.03
C PRO A 10 -12.57 14.95 0.43
N ILE A 11 -13.79 15.35 0.79
CA ILE A 11 -14.15 15.88 2.11
C ILE A 11 -14.42 14.69 3.03
N TRP A 12 -13.37 13.98 3.44
CA TRP A 12 -13.45 12.97 4.49
C TRP A 12 -12.56 13.41 5.65
N GLY A 13 -13.04 13.19 6.88
CA GLY A 13 -12.31 13.45 8.12
C GLY A 13 -11.52 12.22 8.58
N SER A 14 -11.24 12.20 9.88
CA SER A 14 -10.73 11.00 10.56
C SER A 14 -11.84 9.97 10.70
N ASP A 15 -11.60 8.76 10.21
CA ASP A 15 -12.56 7.66 10.27
C ASP A 15 -11.82 6.31 10.24
N ALA A 16 -12.48 5.24 10.64
CA ALA A 16 -11.94 3.88 10.56
C ALA A 16 -13.07 2.87 10.38
N SER A 17 -12.91 1.95 9.44
CA SER A 17 -13.82 0.82 9.30
C SER A 17 -13.28 -0.36 10.09
N ILE A 18 -14.00 -0.74 11.14
CA ILE A 18 -13.64 -1.76 12.13
C ILE A 18 -14.80 -2.75 12.23
N SER A 19 -14.48 -4.04 12.40
CA SER A 19 -15.49 -5.07 12.64
C SER A 19 -16.25 -4.83 13.95
N ALA A 20 -17.48 -5.34 14.05
CA ALA A 20 -18.34 -5.14 15.23
C ALA A 20 -17.72 -5.66 16.54
N ASP A 21 -16.89 -6.70 16.46
CA ASP A 21 -16.16 -7.26 17.60
C ASP A 21 -14.84 -6.52 17.92
N GLY A 22 -14.50 -5.48 17.17
CA GLY A 22 -13.28 -4.70 17.33
C GLY A 22 -11.99 -5.45 16.96
N CYS A 23 -12.08 -6.65 16.37
CA CYS A 23 -10.93 -7.50 16.11
C CYS A 23 -10.19 -7.17 14.81
N PHE A 24 -10.89 -6.59 13.84
CA PHE A 24 -10.39 -6.34 12.49
C PHE A 24 -10.57 -4.89 12.09
N ARG A 25 -9.61 -4.33 11.34
CA ARG A 25 -9.70 -2.99 10.76
C ARG A 25 -9.32 -3.04 9.29
N TRP A 26 -10.26 -2.66 8.44
CA TRP A 26 -10.11 -2.71 6.99
C TRP A 26 -9.37 -1.50 6.43
N TRP A 27 -9.68 -0.32 6.97
CA TRP A 27 -8.99 0.91 6.63
C TRP A 27 -9.11 1.94 7.75
N LEU A 28 -8.23 2.94 7.72
CA LEU A 28 -8.27 4.11 8.58
C LEU A 28 -7.88 5.35 7.77
N THR A 29 -8.59 6.46 7.96
CA THR A 29 -8.26 7.75 7.36
C THR A 29 -7.86 8.78 8.42
N ARG A 30 -6.96 9.67 8.03
CA ARG A 30 -6.61 10.89 8.76
C ARG A 30 -6.45 12.04 7.79
N ARG A 31 -6.96 13.21 8.15
CA ARG A 31 -6.79 14.45 7.40
C ARG A 31 -6.41 15.56 8.36
N TRP A 32 -5.37 16.31 8.02
CA TRP A 32 -4.90 17.45 8.82
C TRP A 32 -4.92 18.77 8.04
N ARG A 33 -5.07 18.72 6.71
CA ARG A 33 -5.19 19.91 5.85
C ARG A 33 -6.29 19.73 4.81
N HIS A 34 -6.85 20.85 4.38
CA HIS A 34 -7.62 20.90 3.14
C HIS A 34 -6.66 20.74 1.95
N GLY A 35 -7.03 19.89 1.01
CA GLY A 35 -6.20 19.61 -0.17
C GLY A 35 -6.45 18.22 -0.75
N GLY A 36 -5.91 18.01 -1.94
CA GLY A 36 -6.13 16.80 -2.75
C GLY A 36 -5.01 15.76 -2.67
N ARG A 37 -3.88 16.05 -2.00
CA ARG A 37 -2.74 15.12 -1.95
C ARG A 37 -2.96 14.09 -0.86
N VAL A 38 -3.23 12.85 -1.26
CA VAL A 38 -3.48 11.74 -0.35
C VAL A 38 -2.38 10.71 -0.47
N LEU A 39 -1.86 10.28 0.68
CA LEU A 39 -0.93 9.16 0.75
C LEU A 39 -1.67 7.92 1.24
N ILE A 40 -1.64 6.83 0.48
CA ILE A 40 -2.06 5.52 0.95
C ILE A 40 -0.83 4.79 1.50
N PHE A 41 -0.89 4.33 2.75
CA PHE A 41 0.08 3.42 3.32
C PHE A 41 -0.47 1.99 3.31
N LEU A 42 0.24 1.08 2.63
CA LEU A 42 -0.01 -0.35 2.63
C LEU A 42 0.93 -1.04 3.62
N GLY A 43 0.42 -1.28 4.83
CA GLY A 43 1.13 -1.88 5.96
C GLY A 43 0.93 -3.39 6.08
N LEU A 44 1.51 -3.97 7.13
CA LEU A 44 1.38 -5.41 7.41
C LEU A 44 0.03 -5.74 8.03
N ASN A 45 -0.24 -5.20 9.22
CA ASN A 45 -1.47 -5.41 9.95
C ASN A 45 -1.78 -4.16 10.81
N PRO A 46 -3.06 -3.87 11.07
CA PRO A 46 -3.46 -2.80 11.97
C PRO A 46 -2.82 -2.94 13.35
N SER A 47 -2.28 -1.84 13.85
CA SER A 47 -2.08 -1.62 15.28
C SER A 47 -3.36 -0.98 15.87
N ARG A 48 -3.32 -0.47 17.11
CA ARG A 48 -4.48 -0.09 17.94
C ARG A 48 -5.20 1.21 17.56
N ALA A 49 -4.74 1.97 16.57
CA ALA A 49 -5.45 3.21 16.18
C ALA A 49 -6.89 2.96 15.70
N ASP A 50 -7.80 3.90 15.96
CA ASP A 50 -9.21 3.85 15.55
C ASP A 50 -9.65 5.19 14.91
N ALA A 51 -10.93 5.55 14.89
CA ALA A 51 -11.38 6.83 14.34
C ALA A 51 -10.92 8.05 15.17
N GLU A 52 -10.69 7.87 16.48
CA GLU A 52 -10.45 8.95 17.44
C GLU A 52 -9.01 8.97 17.98
N ARG A 53 -8.37 7.80 18.09
CA ARG A 53 -7.11 7.61 18.80
C ARG A 53 -5.99 7.19 17.86
N ASP A 54 -4.86 7.88 17.98
CA ASP A 54 -3.65 7.57 17.22
C ASP A 54 -2.67 6.72 18.02
N ASP A 55 -2.11 5.70 17.38
CA ASP A 55 -1.02 4.89 17.94
C ASP A 55 0.37 5.38 17.46
N PRO A 56 1.49 4.85 17.99
CA PRO A 56 2.83 5.28 17.57
C PRO A 56 3.11 5.07 16.07
N THR A 57 2.55 4.01 15.47
CA THR A 57 2.72 3.76 14.03
C THR A 57 2.00 4.83 13.23
N LEU A 58 0.74 5.12 13.54
CA LEU A 58 -0.06 6.12 12.83
C LEU A 58 0.56 7.52 12.95
N ARG A 59 1.01 7.92 14.15
CA ARG A 59 1.73 9.21 14.33
C ARG A 59 3.00 9.28 13.48
N ARG A 60 3.73 8.17 13.36
CA ARG A 60 4.93 8.11 12.51
C ARG A 60 4.59 8.29 11.04
N LEU A 61 3.50 7.67 10.57
CA LEU A 61 3.00 7.80 9.19
C LEU A 61 2.54 9.23 8.89
N ILE A 62 1.76 9.84 9.80
CA ILE A 62 1.31 11.25 9.68
C ILE A 62 2.51 12.19 9.58
N GLY A 63 3.55 11.98 10.41
CA GLY A 63 4.77 12.79 10.37
C GLY A 63 5.47 12.72 9.00
N PHE A 64 5.66 11.53 8.45
CA PHE A 64 6.23 11.38 7.10
C PHE A 64 5.35 12.01 6.03
N ALA A 65 4.05 11.73 6.05
CA ALA A 65 3.11 12.26 5.06
C ALA A 65 3.07 13.79 5.09
N GLY A 66 3.07 14.40 6.27
CA GLY A 66 3.12 15.86 6.44
C GLY A 66 4.45 16.45 5.96
N ASP A 67 5.58 15.84 6.31
CA ASP A 67 6.92 16.26 5.86
C ASP A 67 7.06 16.19 4.32
N TRP A 68 6.39 15.23 3.68
CA TRP A 68 6.35 15.09 2.22
C TRP A 68 5.28 15.95 1.53
N GLY A 69 4.51 16.74 2.28
CA GLY A 69 3.52 17.67 1.73
C GLY A 69 2.19 17.03 1.29
N TYR A 70 1.81 15.91 1.90
CA TYR A 70 0.46 15.35 1.77
C TYR A 70 -0.50 15.99 2.78
N ASP A 71 -1.79 15.96 2.43
CA ASP A 71 -2.88 16.59 3.19
C ASP A 71 -3.67 15.58 4.03
N ALA A 72 -3.63 14.31 3.61
CA ALA A 72 -4.32 13.20 4.24
C ALA A 72 -3.58 11.87 4.06
N LEU A 73 -3.89 10.93 4.95
CA LEU A 73 -3.37 9.58 5.00
C LEU A 73 -4.54 8.59 4.98
N VAL A 74 -4.41 7.55 4.17
CA VAL A 74 -5.22 6.34 4.21
C VAL A 74 -4.30 5.19 4.62
N VAL A 75 -4.73 4.37 5.56
CA VAL A 75 -3.98 3.18 5.99
C VAL A 75 -4.79 1.94 5.67
N VAL A 76 -4.24 1.09 4.82
CA VAL A 76 -4.72 -0.27 4.52
C VAL A 76 -3.61 -1.26 4.84
N ASN A 77 -3.93 -2.54 4.98
CA ASN A 77 -2.96 -3.55 5.40
C ASN A 77 -3.14 -4.87 4.65
N LEU A 78 -2.06 -5.66 4.60
CA LEU A 78 -2.11 -7.02 4.07
C LEU A 78 -3.06 -7.92 4.86
N PHE A 79 -3.13 -7.74 6.18
CA PHE A 79 -3.98 -8.49 7.10
C PHE A 79 -4.86 -7.51 7.89
N ALA A 80 -6.15 -7.78 8.11
CA ALA A 80 -7.01 -6.85 8.86
C ALA A 80 -6.98 -7.08 10.39
N ARG A 81 -6.41 -8.19 10.88
CA ARG A 81 -6.36 -8.47 12.32
C ARG A 81 -5.61 -7.38 13.10
N ILE A 82 -6.30 -6.73 14.03
CA ILE A 82 -5.74 -5.70 14.90
C ILE A 82 -4.80 -6.34 15.93
N SER A 83 -3.54 -5.91 15.92
CA SER A 83 -2.53 -6.27 16.92
C SER A 83 -1.29 -5.38 16.82
N ALA A 84 -0.81 -4.88 17.96
CA ALA A 84 0.50 -4.22 18.04
C ALA A 84 1.67 -5.20 17.84
N SER A 85 1.43 -6.51 18.01
CA SER A 85 2.43 -7.56 17.80
C SER A 85 2.07 -8.40 16.57
N PRO A 86 2.85 -8.31 15.48
CA PRO A 86 2.62 -9.13 14.29
C PRO A 86 2.73 -10.64 14.54
N SER A 87 3.29 -11.08 15.67
CA SER A 87 3.33 -12.52 16.00
C SER A 87 1.94 -13.13 16.16
N VAL A 88 0.93 -12.31 16.49
CA VAL A 88 -0.49 -12.74 16.63
C VAL A 88 -1.05 -13.29 15.31
N LEU A 89 -0.58 -12.79 14.16
CA LEU A 89 -1.04 -13.25 12.85
C LEU A 89 -0.80 -14.76 12.62
N ARG A 90 0.17 -15.36 13.32
CA ARG A 90 0.42 -16.82 13.23
C ARG A 90 -0.55 -17.66 14.04
N ARG A 91 -1.25 -17.05 14.99
CA ARG A 91 -2.14 -17.73 15.94
C ARG A 91 -3.61 -17.48 15.62
N CYS A 92 -3.89 -16.62 14.65
CA CYS A 92 -5.23 -16.32 14.17
C CYS A 92 -5.54 -17.25 13.01
N CYS A 93 -6.72 -17.88 13.02
CA CYS A 93 -7.16 -18.79 11.95
C CYS A 93 -7.30 -18.06 10.61
N ASP A 94 -7.92 -16.88 10.63
CA ASP A 94 -8.05 -15.99 9.49
C ASP A 94 -7.57 -14.58 9.87
N PRO A 95 -6.26 -14.29 9.72
CA PRO A 95 -5.73 -12.97 10.00
C PRO A 95 -6.05 -11.96 8.90
N ILE A 96 -6.47 -12.40 7.71
CA ILE A 96 -6.82 -11.52 6.59
C ILE A 96 -8.11 -10.81 6.95
N GLY A 97 -9.11 -11.57 7.38
CA GLY A 97 -10.44 -11.06 7.72
C GLY A 97 -11.29 -10.81 6.48
N LEU A 98 -12.59 -11.05 6.61
CA LEU A 98 -13.59 -10.76 5.57
C LEU A 98 -13.44 -9.31 5.08
N ASP A 99 -13.68 -9.02 3.80
CA ASP A 99 -13.64 -7.66 3.20
C ASP A 99 -12.29 -6.92 3.16
N ALA A 100 -11.20 -7.48 3.69
CA ALA A 100 -9.89 -6.82 3.67
C ALA A 100 -9.39 -6.53 2.24
N ASP A 101 -9.54 -7.50 1.34
CA ASP A 101 -9.16 -7.34 -0.07
C ASP A 101 -10.05 -6.35 -0.80
N ALA A 102 -11.36 -6.35 -0.53
CA ALA A 102 -12.30 -5.42 -1.13
C ALA A 102 -12.01 -3.96 -0.70
N ALA A 103 -11.74 -3.75 0.59
CA ALA A 103 -11.35 -2.45 1.12
C ALA A 103 -10.03 -1.96 0.53
N LEU A 104 -9.01 -2.82 0.49
CA LEU A 104 -7.72 -2.53 -0.11
C LEU A 104 -7.85 -2.16 -1.59
N LEU A 105 -8.58 -2.98 -2.36
CA LEU A 105 -8.85 -2.72 -3.78
C LEU A 105 -9.57 -1.39 -3.99
N ARG A 106 -10.60 -1.09 -3.21
CA ARG A 106 -11.35 0.16 -3.31
C ARG A 106 -10.43 1.38 -3.18
N TRP A 107 -9.56 1.39 -2.18
CA TRP A 107 -8.63 2.50 -1.95
C TRP A 107 -7.55 2.59 -3.04
N CYS A 108 -7.01 1.45 -3.48
CA CYS A 108 -6.03 1.43 -4.56
C CYS A 108 -6.63 1.82 -5.92
N GLN A 109 -7.90 1.50 -6.19
CA GLN A 109 -8.64 1.97 -7.37
C GLN A 109 -8.78 3.49 -7.36
N LEU A 110 -9.16 4.09 -6.23
CA LEU A 110 -9.18 5.55 -6.09
C LEU A 110 -7.79 6.16 -6.37
N TRP A 111 -6.73 5.54 -5.86
CA TRP A 111 -5.36 5.96 -6.18
C TRP A 111 -5.04 5.88 -7.68
N ALA A 112 -5.45 4.82 -8.38
CA ALA A 112 -5.22 4.72 -9.83
C ALA A 112 -5.91 5.82 -10.63
N HIS A 113 -6.99 6.40 -10.10
CA HIS A 113 -7.76 7.47 -10.73
C HIS A 113 -7.35 8.90 -10.30
N GLN A 114 -6.44 9.05 -9.34
CA GLN A 114 -6.05 10.34 -8.78
C GLN A 114 -4.54 10.58 -8.92
N GLU A 115 -4.15 11.49 -9.82
CA GLU A 115 -2.74 11.78 -10.12
C GLU A 115 -1.96 12.22 -8.87
N ALA A 116 -2.58 13.10 -8.07
CA ALA A 116 -1.98 13.68 -6.86
C ALA A 116 -1.88 12.71 -5.67
N TRP A 117 -2.33 11.46 -5.83
CA TRP A 117 -2.25 10.45 -4.78
C TRP A 117 -1.00 9.59 -4.95
N ALA A 118 -0.50 9.05 -3.83
CA ALA A 118 0.63 8.12 -3.82
C ALA A 118 0.33 6.85 -3.03
N LEU A 119 1.00 5.75 -3.40
CA LEU A 119 0.87 4.45 -2.74
C LEU A 119 2.23 4.04 -2.16
N TRP A 120 2.30 4.08 -0.84
CA TRP A 120 3.48 3.73 -0.06
C TRP A 120 3.36 2.33 0.56
N CYS A 121 4.15 1.40 0.04
CA CYS A 121 4.32 0.06 0.56
C CYS A 121 5.30 0.04 1.76
N GLY A 122 4.92 -0.61 2.87
CA GLY A 122 5.74 -0.66 4.07
C GLY A 122 5.44 -1.83 5.02
N TRP A 123 5.05 -2.99 4.51
CA TRP A 123 4.68 -4.16 5.33
C TRP A 123 5.85 -4.92 5.97
N GLY A 124 7.10 -4.68 5.54
CA GLY A 124 8.29 -5.32 6.10
C GLY A 124 8.34 -6.85 5.92
N ASN A 125 9.21 -7.52 6.66
CA ASN A 125 9.45 -8.97 6.47
C ASN A 125 8.24 -9.86 6.78
N GLY A 126 7.23 -9.33 7.49
CA GLY A 126 6.02 -10.08 7.81
C GLY A 126 5.14 -10.37 6.58
N GLY A 127 5.33 -9.65 5.46
CA GLY A 127 4.49 -9.81 4.28
C GLY A 127 4.62 -11.15 3.57
N GLY A 128 5.76 -11.84 3.69
CA GLY A 128 5.95 -13.18 3.11
C GLY A 128 5.16 -14.29 3.81
N ARG A 129 4.46 -14.00 4.92
CA ARG A 129 3.63 -14.99 5.60
C ARG A 129 2.39 -15.29 4.77
N PHE A 130 2.06 -16.58 4.66
CA PHE A 130 0.93 -17.05 3.85
C PHE A 130 0.99 -16.60 2.38
N ASP A 131 2.19 -16.25 1.89
CA ASP A 131 2.40 -15.60 0.59
C ASP A 131 1.55 -14.33 0.38
N ARG A 132 1.16 -13.69 1.48
CA ARG A 132 0.11 -12.67 1.45
C ARG A 132 0.52 -11.42 0.69
N ALA A 133 1.78 -10.99 0.83
CA ALA A 133 2.30 -9.88 0.04
C ALA A 133 2.16 -10.19 -1.45
N GLN A 134 2.58 -11.38 -1.91
CA GLN A 134 2.50 -11.76 -3.31
C GLN A 134 1.04 -11.77 -3.82
N GLN A 135 0.12 -12.36 -3.07
CA GLN A 135 -1.32 -12.36 -3.40
C GLN A 135 -1.87 -10.94 -3.57
N VAL A 136 -1.53 -10.02 -2.66
CA VAL A 136 -1.96 -8.61 -2.76
C VAL A 136 -1.29 -7.90 -3.94
N MET A 137 -0.02 -8.19 -4.21
CA MET A 137 0.67 -7.63 -5.39
C MET A 137 -0.02 -8.11 -6.68
N ASP A 138 -0.36 -9.39 -6.78
CA ASP A 138 -1.08 -9.97 -7.91
C ASP A 138 -2.49 -9.36 -8.07
N LEU A 139 -3.21 -9.21 -6.95
CA LEU A 139 -4.51 -8.54 -6.90
C LEU A 139 -4.45 -7.09 -7.40
N LEU A 140 -3.35 -6.38 -7.13
CA LEU A 140 -3.17 -4.99 -7.49
C LEU A 140 -2.49 -4.77 -8.85
N LYS A 141 -2.01 -5.82 -9.53
CA LYS A 141 -1.37 -5.71 -10.86
C LYS A 141 -2.23 -4.91 -11.86
N PRO A 142 -3.53 -5.20 -12.05
CA PRO A 142 -4.36 -4.44 -13.00
C PRO A 142 -4.50 -2.96 -12.61
N VAL A 143 -4.58 -2.68 -11.31
CA VAL A 143 -4.71 -1.31 -10.76
C VAL A 143 -3.44 -0.49 -11.02
N VAL A 144 -2.27 -1.11 -10.84
CA VAL A 144 -0.99 -0.47 -11.11
C VAL A 144 -0.79 -0.22 -12.61
N GLN A 145 -1.14 -1.19 -13.45
CA GLN A 145 -1.09 -1.01 -14.90
C GLN A 145 -2.00 0.13 -15.37
N GLN A 146 -3.25 0.14 -14.91
CA GLN A 146 -4.22 1.19 -15.21
C GLN A 146 -3.69 2.58 -14.81
N ARG A 147 -3.06 2.70 -13.64
CA ARG A 147 -2.45 3.98 -13.22
C ARG A 147 -1.32 4.40 -14.15
N ALA A 148 -0.44 3.47 -14.52
CA ALA A 148 0.70 3.77 -15.39
C ALA A 148 0.24 4.23 -16.79
N GLU A 149 -0.83 3.64 -17.32
CA GLU A 149 -1.45 4.06 -18.58
C GLU A 149 -2.10 5.44 -18.45
N ARG A 150 -2.81 5.70 -17.34
CA ARG A 150 -3.55 6.95 -17.13
C ARG A 150 -2.65 8.14 -16.79
N PHE A 151 -1.60 7.91 -16.00
CA PHE A 151 -0.69 8.94 -15.52
C PHE A 151 0.78 8.50 -15.69
N PRO A 152 1.32 8.50 -16.93
CA PRO A 152 2.66 7.95 -17.21
C PRO A 152 3.82 8.63 -16.47
N LEU A 153 3.62 9.89 -16.05
CA LEU A 153 4.62 10.67 -15.31
C LEU A 153 4.42 10.59 -13.78
N ALA A 154 3.28 10.10 -13.32
CA ALA A 154 3.03 9.95 -11.89
C ALA A 154 3.76 8.71 -11.36
N PRO A 155 4.27 8.73 -10.11
CA PRO A 155 4.90 7.56 -9.54
C PRO A 155 3.88 6.41 -9.38
N GLY A 156 4.36 5.19 -9.63
CA GLY A 156 3.66 3.95 -9.31
C GLY A 156 3.72 3.64 -7.81
N THR A 157 3.86 2.37 -7.45
CA THR A 157 4.11 1.94 -6.07
C THR A 157 5.45 2.49 -5.57
N GLN A 158 5.50 2.89 -4.30
CA GLN A 158 6.68 3.50 -3.67
C GLN A 158 7.01 2.85 -2.33
N ALA A 159 8.26 2.97 -1.90
CA ALA A 159 8.72 2.59 -0.56
C ALA A 159 9.82 3.53 -0.08
N ILE A 160 10.05 3.58 1.23
CA ILE A 160 11.18 4.33 1.81
C ILE A 160 12.52 3.58 1.70
N GLY A 161 12.48 2.32 1.27
CA GLY A 161 13.61 1.41 1.16
C GLY A 161 13.16 -0.03 1.29
N LEU A 162 14.12 -0.95 1.15
CA LEU A 162 13.87 -2.39 1.29
C LEU A 162 14.58 -2.94 2.52
N THR A 163 14.03 -4.02 3.07
CA THR A 163 14.73 -4.86 4.03
C THR A 163 15.77 -5.74 3.33
N ARG A 164 16.61 -6.45 4.10
CA ARG A 164 17.59 -7.40 3.53
C ARG A 164 16.94 -8.50 2.70
N SER A 165 15.68 -8.85 2.99
CA SER A 165 14.91 -9.85 2.24
C SER A 165 14.09 -9.25 1.09
N GLY A 166 14.40 -8.02 0.67
CA GLY A 166 13.73 -7.36 -0.46
C GLY A 166 12.32 -6.85 -0.18
N GLN A 167 11.85 -6.86 1.06
CA GLN A 167 10.48 -6.42 1.40
C GLN A 167 10.45 -4.89 1.65
N PRO A 168 9.37 -4.17 1.32
CA PRO A 168 9.22 -2.75 1.63
C PRO A 168 9.41 -2.47 3.12
N ARG A 169 10.38 -1.63 3.48
CA ARG A 169 10.75 -1.36 4.86
C ARG A 169 9.63 -0.63 5.61
N HIS A 170 9.29 -1.14 6.79
CA HIS A 170 8.33 -0.47 7.69
C HIS A 170 8.93 0.82 8.28
N PRO A 171 8.16 1.93 8.36
CA PRO A 171 8.66 3.25 8.77
C PRO A 171 9.01 3.44 10.24
N LEU A 172 8.52 2.56 11.12
CA LEU A 172 8.62 2.77 12.58
C LEU A 172 10.05 3.09 13.06
N TYR A 173 11.06 2.45 12.45
CA TYR A 173 12.48 2.63 12.77
C TYR A 173 13.28 3.25 11.62
N ALA A 174 12.60 3.92 10.68
CA ALA A 174 13.28 4.65 9.62
C ALA A 174 13.66 6.06 10.11
N PRO A 175 14.80 6.64 9.68
CA PRO A 175 15.12 8.04 9.89
C PRO A 175 14.03 8.98 9.33
N ARG A 176 13.86 10.17 9.94
CA ARG A 176 12.85 11.15 9.50
C ARG A 176 13.09 11.66 8.07
N GLY A 177 14.35 11.83 7.66
CA GLY A 177 14.71 12.30 6.32
C GLY A 177 14.57 11.29 5.18
N CYS A 178 14.00 10.10 5.43
CA CYS A 178 13.71 9.17 4.34
C CYS A 178 12.69 9.76 3.37
N LEU A 179 12.92 9.53 2.08
CA LEU A 179 12.01 9.92 0.99
C LEU A 179 11.44 8.67 0.33
N LEU A 180 10.25 8.82 -0.26
CA LEU A 180 9.65 7.80 -1.11
C LEU A 180 10.51 7.60 -2.36
N LYS A 181 10.73 6.33 -2.70
CA LYS A 181 11.42 5.89 -3.92
C LYS A 181 10.53 4.91 -4.67
N PRO A 182 10.64 4.81 -6.01
CA PRO A 182 9.93 3.79 -6.76
C PRO A 182 10.17 2.39 -6.18
N PHE A 183 9.08 1.66 -5.95
CA PHE A 183 9.11 0.26 -5.53
C PHE A 183 8.49 -0.56 -6.64
N ARG A 184 9.34 -1.12 -7.51
CA ARG A 184 8.91 -2.04 -8.55
C ARG A 184 8.74 -3.42 -7.92
N TRP A 185 7.50 -3.90 -7.82
CA TRP A 185 7.27 -5.34 -7.82
C TRP A 185 7.48 -5.84 -9.25
N ALA A 186 8.08 -7.02 -9.45
CA ALA A 186 8.37 -7.50 -10.79
C ALA A 186 7.08 -7.56 -11.62
N SER A 187 7.05 -6.90 -12.79
CA SER A 187 6.13 -7.36 -13.82
C SER A 187 6.58 -8.78 -14.13
N THR A 188 5.75 -9.77 -13.86
CA THR A 188 5.85 -11.03 -14.57
C THR A 188 5.38 -10.75 -15.98
N ASP A 189 6.14 -9.96 -16.75
CA ASP A 189 6.25 -10.29 -18.16
C ASP A 189 6.87 -11.67 -18.14
N ALA A 190 6.06 -12.67 -18.46
CA ALA A 190 6.55 -14.02 -18.63
C ALA A 190 7.76 -13.91 -19.57
N ILE A 191 8.96 -14.18 -19.05
CA ILE A 191 10.13 -14.38 -19.87
C ILE A 191 9.73 -15.57 -20.74
N GLY A 192 9.36 -15.30 -22.00
CA GLY A 192 9.11 -16.34 -22.97
C GLY A 192 10.35 -17.23 -22.98
N HIS A 193 10.20 -18.49 -22.62
CA HIS A 193 11.20 -19.49 -22.97
C HIS A 193 11.34 -19.45 -24.49
N PRO A 194 12.53 -19.22 -25.06
CA PRO A 194 12.75 -19.53 -26.45
C PRO A 194 12.67 -21.06 -26.59
N GLU A 195 11.49 -21.58 -26.93
CA GLU A 195 11.39 -22.92 -27.54
C GLU A 195 11.85 -22.80 -28.98
N GLU A 196 13.15 -22.89 -29.22
CA GLU A 196 13.68 -23.45 -30.47
C GLU A 196 14.95 -24.22 -30.14
N THR A 197 14.80 -25.54 -29.93
CA THR A 197 15.93 -26.48 -30.04
C THR A 197 16.14 -26.72 -31.54
N PRO A 198 17.27 -26.34 -32.15
CA PRO A 198 17.53 -26.70 -33.53
C PRO A 198 17.80 -28.20 -33.60
N SER A 199 16.94 -28.92 -34.32
CA SER A 199 17.17 -30.30 -34.73
C SER A 199 18.41 -30.36 -35.63
N VAL A 200 19.50 -30.92 -35.10
CA VAL A 200 20.68 -31.25 -35.89
C VAL A 200 20.35 -32.51 -36.71
N SER A 201 20.04 -32.31 -37.99
CA SER A 201 20.00 -33.39 -38.97
C SER A 201 21.42 -33.92 -39.20
N VAL A 202 21.68 -35.15 -38.77
CA VAL A 202 22.88 -35.91 -39.15
C VAL A 202 22.65 -36.42 -40.58
N GLN A 203 23.47 -35.95 -41.52
CA GLN A 203 23.57 -36.57 -42.84
C GLN A 203 24.62 -37.69 -42.78
N HIS A 204 24.23 -38.88 -43.25
CA HIS A 204 25.11 -40.00 -43.58
C HIS A 204 25.61 -39.85 -45.02
#